data_AF-A0A936A009-F1
#
_entry.id   AF-A0A936A009-F1
#
_cell.length_a   1.000
_cell.length_b   1.000
_cell.length_c   1.000
_cell.angle_alpha   90.00
_cell.angle_beta   90.00
_cell.angle_gamma   90.00
#
_symmetry.space_group_name_H-M   'P 1'
#
loop_
_entity.id
_entity.type
_entity.pdbx_description
1 polymer ?
#
loop_
_entity_poly.entity_id
_entity_poly.type
_entity_poly.pdbx_seq_one_letter_code
_entity_poly.pdbx_strand_id
1 'polypeptide(L)' 'MVRRQLREQLTNCKLGTVEREWLGIIRHHDLPSSEVPSAWHEWLRSGREGKLKRAIAHHRQDLITLWRLLDRLGMTTA' A
#
# COMPACT_ATOMS: atom_id res chain seq x y z
N MET A 1 13.31 3.67 0.40
CA MET A 1 13.79 2.37 0.92
C MET A 1 13.80 1.30 -0.15
N VAL A 2 12.63 0.79 -0.58
CA VAL A 2 12.50 -0.22 -1.65
C VAL A 2 13.36 0.07 -2.88
N ARG A 3 13.23 1.25 -3.49
CA ARG A 3 14.02 1.62 -4.69
C ARG A 3 15.53 1.59 -4.45
N ARG A 4 15.98 1.91 -3.24
CA ARG A 4 17.41 1.95 -2.91
C ARG A 4 17.99 0.54 -2.71
N GLN A 5 17.21 -0.36 -2.11
CA GLN A 5 17.70 -1.68 -1.66
C GLN A 5 17.30 -2.83 -2.57
N LEU A 6 16.19 -2.71 -3.30
CA LEU A 6 15.53 -3.83 -3.99
C LEU A 6 15.29 -3.57 -5.49
N ARG A 7 15.84 -2.50 -6.07
CA ARG A 7 15.60 -2.17 -7.49
C ARG A 7 16.02 -3.28 -8.45
N GLU A 8 17.11 -3.98 -8.15
CA GLU A 8 17.64 -5.05 -9.02
C GLU A 8 16.91 -6.39 -8.81
N GLN A 9 16.19 -6.55 -7.69
CA GLN A 9 15.48 -7.78 -7.32
C GLN A 9 14.00 -7.77 -7.73
N LEU A 10 13.45 -6.61 -8.09
CA LEU A 10 12.02 -6.43 -8.33
C LEU A 10 11.77 -5.93 -9.74
N THR A 11 10.66 -6.41 -10.34
CA THR A 11 10.21 -5.96 -11.66
C THR A 11 9.98 -4.45 -11.72
N ASN A 12 9.51 -3.86 -10.61
CA ASN A 12 9.49 -2.42 -10.38
C ASN A 12 9.37 -2.11 -8.87
N CYS A 13 9.60 -0.86 -8.47
CA CYS A 13 9.56 -0.47 -7.06
C CYS A 13 8.18 -0.01 -6.56
N LYS A 14 7.07 -0.40 -7.20
CA LYS A 14 5.72 -0.13 -6.68
C LYS A 14 5.41 -1.05 -5.50
N LEU A 15 4.64 -0.56 -4.53
CA LEU A 15 4.34 -1.31 -3.31
C LEU A 15 3.65 -2.66 -3.59
N GLY A 16 2.68 -2.69 -4.51
CA GLY A 16 2.03 -3.95 -4.91
C GLY A 16 2.98 -4.98 -5.56
N THR A 17 4.06 -4.53 -6.20
CA THR A 17 5.10 -5.43 -6.74
C THR A 17 5.93 -6.03 -5.61
N VAL A 18 6.33 -5.19 -4.66
CA VAL A 18 7.06 -5.61 -3.46
C VAL A 18 6.27 -6.63 -2.66
N GLU A 19 4.98 -6.39 -2.50
CA GLU A 19 4.07 -7.31 -1.81
C GLU A 19 4.04 -8.67 -2.45
N ARG A 20 3.78 -8.73 -3.76
CA ARG A 20 3.67 -9.99 -4.49
C ARG A 20 5.00 -10.73 -4.56
N GLU A 21 6.07 -10.04 -4.98
CA GLU A 21 7.34 -10.68 -5.35
C GLU A 21 8.28 -10.90 -4.16
N TRP A 22 8.13 -10.13 -3.08
CA TRP A 22 9.06 -10.17 -1.95
C TRP A 22 8.40 -10.57 -0.63
N LEU A 23 7.14 -10.18 -0.41
CA LEU A 23 6.40 -10.52 0.81
C LEU A 23 5.39 -11.66 0.62
N GLY A 24 5.14 -12.13 -0.60
CA GLY A 24 4.15 -13.15 -0.91
C GLY A 24 2.69 -12.73 -0.63
N ILE A 25 2.40 -11.43 -0.58
CA ILE A 25 1.07 -10.87 -0.32
C ILE A 25 0.34 -10.66 -1.64
N ILE A 26 -0.86 -11.23 -1.77
CA ILE A 26 -1.76 -11.03 -2.91
C ILE A 26 -2.97 -10.22 -2.44
N ARG A 27 -3.23 -9.09 -3.10
CA ARG A 27 -4.38 -8.24 -2.82
C ARG A 27 -5.47 -8.44 -3.87
N HIS A 28 -6.72 -8.64 -3.45
CA HIS A 28 -7.84 -8.98 -4.36
C HIS A 28 -8.82 -7.82 -4.62
N HIS A 29 -8.91 -6.84 -3.71
CA HIS A 29 -9.98 -5.83 -3.74
C HIS A 29 -9.47 -4.41 -3.47
N ASP A 30 -8.33 -4.07 -4.04
CA ASP A 30 -7.73 -2.77 -3.82
C ASP A 30 -8.45 -1.66 -4.58
N LEU A 31 -8.73 -0.58 -3.87
CA LEU A 31 -8.91 0.70 -4.52
C LEU A 31 -7.55 1.12 -5.11
N PRO A 32 -7.45 1.45 -6.40
CA PRO A 32 -6.21 1.99 -6.95
C PRO A 32 -5.78 3.23 -6.17
N SER A 33 -4.50 3.36 -5.83
CA SER A 33 -4.01 4.48 -5.02
C SER A 33 -4.31 5.85 -5.65
N SER A 34 -4.42 5.92 -6.99
CA SER A 34 -4.84 7.11 -7.73
C SER A 34 -6.28 7.53 -7.47
N GLU A 35 -7.14 6.63 -6.99
CA GLU A 35 -8.54 6.91 -6.66
C GLU A 35 -8.75 7.34 -5.19
N VAL A 36 -7.72 7.26 -4.34
CA VAL A 36 -7.83 7.70 -2.94
C VAL A 36 -8.22 9.19 -2.83
N PRO A 37 -7.61 10.14 -3.59
CA PRO A 37 -7.99 11.55 -3.50
C PRO A 37 -9.44 11.80 -3.95
N SER A 38 -9.91 11.09 -4.99
CA SER A 38 -11.28 11.26 -5.47
C SER A 38 -12.29 10.68 -4.48
N ALA A 39 -11.97 9.57 -3.81
CA ALA A 39 -12.78 9.00 -2.73
C ALA A 39 -12.98 9.98 -1.55
N TRP A 40 -11.91 10.69 -1.15
CA TRP A 40 -11.97 11.72 -0.13
C TRP A 40 -12.85 12.91 -0.56
N HIS A 41 -12.63 13.42 -1.77
CA HIS A 41 -13.43 14.52 -2.30
C HIS A 41 -14.91 14.17 -2.50
N GLU A 42 -15.22 12.94 -2.88
CA GLU A 42 -16.61 12.46 -3.00
C GLU A 42 -17.31 12.46 -1.64
N TRP A 43 -16.60 12.01 -0.60
CA TRP A 43 -17.11 12.06 0.78
C TRP A 43 -17.34 13.50 1.24
N LEU A 44 -16.37 14.40 1.04
CA LEU A 44 -16.52 15.81 1.41
C LEU A 44 -17.74 16.48 0.75
N ARG A 45 -18.05 16.13 -0.51
CA ARG A 45 -19.16 16.74 -1.25
C ARG A 45 -20.52 16.11 -0.98
N SER A 46 -20.56 14.80 -0.75
CA SER A 46 -21.83 14.04 -0.75
C SER A 46 -22.09 13.23 0.51
N GLY A 47 -21.14 13.18 1.44
CA GLY A 47 -21.20 12.33 2.64
C GLY A 47 -21.10 10.83 2.36
N ARG A 48 -20.99 10.39 1.10
CA ARG A 48 -20.94 8.95 0.77
C ARG A 48 -19.61 8.33 1.21
N GLU A 49 -19.69 7.35 2.09
CA GLU A 49 -18.51 6.75 2.72
C GLU A 49 -17.94 5.53 1.97
N GLY A 50 -18.64 4.99 0.97
CA GLY A 50 -18.31 3.69 0.37
C GLY A 50 -16.87 3.63 -0.16
N LYS A 51 -16.47 4.58 -1.00
CA LYS A 51 -15.08 4.65 -1.50
C LYS A 51 -14.09 5.07 -0.41
N LEU A 52 -14.49 5.92 0.52
CA LEU A 52 -13.65 6.35 1.64
C LEU A 52 -13.24 5.17 2.53
N LYS A 53 -14.17 4.26 2.86
CA LYS A 53 -13.87 3.05 3.64
C LYS A 53 -12.84 2.17 2.93
N ARG A 54 -12.94 2.02 1.60
CA ARG A 54 -11.94 1.29 0.80
C ARG A 54 -10.58 1.99 0.78
N ALA A 55 -10.56 3.31 0.66
CA ALA A 55 -9.31 4.09 0.74
C ALA A 55 -8.61 3.94 2.10
N ILE A 56 -9.37 3.98 3.20
CA ILE A 56 -8.83 3.75 4.54
C ILE A 56 -8.26 2.33 4.68
N ALA A 57 -9.00 1.32 4.20
CA ALA A 57 -8.53 -0.07 4.22
C ALA A 57 -7.23 -0.24 3.41
N HIS A 58 -7.13 0.42 2.25
CA HIS A 58 -5.93 0.45 1.44
C HIS A 58 -4.74 1.05 2.20
N HIS A 59 -4.90 2.23 2.81
CA HIS A 59 -3.85 2.87 3.61
C HIS A 59 -3.41 2.01 4.80
N ARG A 60 -4.35 1.36 5.50
CA ARG A 60 -4.02 0.44 6.58
C ARG A 60 -3.13 -0.70 6.08
N GLN A 61 -3.46 -1.28 4.93
CA GLN A 61 -2.66 -2.35 4.35
C GLN A 61 -1.27 -1.85 3.91
N ASP A 62 -1.18 -0.65 3.35
CA ASP A 62 0.10 -0.04 2.98
C ASP A 62 1.01 0.13 4.21
N LEU A 63 0.48 0.61 5.33
CA LEU A 63 1.24 0.74 6.58
C LEU A 63 1.74 -0.62 7.10
N ILE A 64 0.90 -1.65 7.06
CA ILE A 64 1.29 -3.02 7.44
C ILE A 64 2.42 -3.52 6.54
N THR A 65 2.32 -3.28 5.24
CA THR A 65 3.34 -3.68 4.27
C THR A 65 4.65 -2.92 4.49
N LEU A 66 4.60 -1.62 4.76
CA LEU A 66 5.79 -0.83 5.09
C LEU A 66 6.47 -1.34 6.37
N TRP A 67 5.70 -1.69 7.39
CA TRP A 67 6.24 -2.29 8.61
C TRP A 67 6.91 -3.64 8.35
N ARG A 68 6.24 -4.55 7.62
CA ARG A 68 6.82 -5.85 7.22
C ARG A 68 8.10 -5.68 6.39
N LEU A 69 8.17 -4.62 5.57
CA LEU A 69 9.38 -4.30 4.82
C LEU A 69 10.52 -3.86 5.73
N LEU A 70 10.26 -2.99 6.69
CA LEU A 70 11.27 -2.56 7.66
C LEU A 70 11.79 -3.75 8.47
N ASP A 71 10.88 -4.62 8.93
CA ASP A 71 11.21 -5.84 9.67
C ASP A 71 12.09 -6.79 8.86
N ARG A 72 11.68 -7.11 7.63
CA ARG A 72 12.46 -7.97 6.72
C ARG A 72 13.82 -7.39 6.33
N LEU A 73 13.97 -6.07 6.37
CA LEU A 73 15.25 -5.39 6.12
C LEU A 73 16.12 -5.27 7.38
N GLY A 74 15.67 -5.77 8.54
CA GLY A 74 16.38 -5.66 9.81
C GLY A 74 16.43 -4.21 10.33
N MET A 75 15.47 -3.38 9.95
CA MET A 75 15.42 -1.94 10.28
C MET A 75 14.45 -1.61 11.42
N THR A 76 13.75 -2.59 11.96
CA THR A 76 12.94 -2.44 13.18
C THR A 76 13.76 -2.87 14.39
N THR A 77 13.90 -1.98 15.37
CA THR A 77 14.40 -2.32 16.70
C THR A 77 13.32 -3.04 17.48
N ALA A 78 13.63 -4.23 18.00
CA ALA A 78 12.85 -4.89 19.04
C ALA A 78 13.08 -4.21 20.39
#